data_AF-A0A2I1HCQ4-F1
#
_entry.id   AF-A0A2I1HCQ4-F1
#
_cell.length_a   1.000
_cell.length_b   1.000
_cell.length_c   1.000
_cell.angle_alpha   90.00
_cell.angle_beta   90.00
_cell.angle_gamma   90.00
#
_symmetry.space_group_name_H-M   'P 1'
#
loop_
_entity.id
_entity.type
_entity.pdbx_description
1 polymer ?
#
loop_
_entity_poly.entity_id
_entity_poly.type
_entity_poly.pdbx_seq_one_letter_code
_entity_poly.pdbx_strand_id
1 'polypeptide(L)'
;MITLICEISSLKFLNFVEYLFLDFHIDLLSFEYFTKNCRANLKKWIIYIEGEEDLRKDYLKYVNNYQKVHNSLKILGINKGYMCEFDWTNDELEIINSLKDQSINIFPSDELDKC
;
A
#
# COMPACT_ATOMS: atom_id res chain seq x y z
N MET A 1 12.21 12.36 -4.41
CA MET A 1 11.29 11.26 -4.08
C MET A 1 11.84 9.91 -4.52
N ILE A 2 12.28 9.75 -5.78
CA ILE A 2 12.95 8.53 -6.31
C ILE A 2 14.09 8.01 -5.42
N THR A 3 14.84 8.89 -4.75
CA THR A 3 15.97 8.53 -3.88
C THR A 3 15.56 7.64 -2.70
N LEU A 4 14.44 7.91 -2.03
CA LEU A 4 14.03 7.14 -0.84
C LEU A 4 13.54 5.73 -1.20
N ILE A 5 12.89 5.60 -2.36
CA ILE A 5 12.39 4.31 -2.88
C ILE A 5 13.56 3.45 -3.39
N CYS A 6 14.56 4.07 -4.01
CA CYS A 6 15.84 3.42 -4.32
C CYS A 6 16.56 3.00 -3.04
N GLU A 7 16.55 3.79 -1.97
CA GLU A 7 17.20 3.42 -0.69
C GLU A 7 16.54 2.19 -0.05
N ILE A 8 15.20 2.15 0.06
CA ILE A 8 14.51 0.98 0.65
C ILE A 8 14.67 -0.28 -0.22
N SER A 9 14.61 -0.15 -1.55
CA SER A 9 14.81 -1.29 -2.46
C SER A 9 16.28 -1.71 -2.64
N SER A 10 17.24 -0.81 -2.35
CA SER A 10 18.69 -1.10 -2.39
C SER A 10 19.25 -1.73 -1.11
N LEU A 11 18.47 -1.79 -0.03
CA LEU A 11 18.85 -2.49 1.19
C LEU A 11 18.80 -4.02 0.97
N LYS A 12 19.83 -4.57 0.33
CA LYS A 12 20.04 -6.01 0.08
C LYS A 12 19.92 -6.93 1.30
N PHE A 13 19.88 -6.36 2.51
CA PHE A 13 19.89 -7.09 3.79
C PHE A 13 18.57 -6.95 4.57
N LEU A 14 17.64 -6.11 4.13
CA LEU A 14 16.37 -5.91 4.82
C LEU A 14 15.39 -7.01 4.38
N ASN A 15 15.40 -8.15 5.06
CA ASN A 15 14.55 -9.30 4.72
C ASN A 15 13.12 -9.16 5.26
N PHE A 16 12.92 -8.34 6.30
CA PHE A 16 11.63 -8.19 6.97
C PHE A 16 11.48 -6.79 7.55
N VAL A 17 10.28 -6.22 7.42
CA VAL A 17 9.88 -4.94 7.99
C VAL A 17 8.57 -5.15 8.72
N GLU A 18 8.60 -4.94 10.03
CA GLU A 18 7.41 -5.05 10.88
C GLU A 18 6.36 -3.99 10.52
N TYR A 19 6.83 -2.77 10.21
CA TYR A 19 5.97 -1.62 9.93
C TYR A 19 6.60 -0.70 8.88
N LEU A 20 5.93 -0.54 7.75
CA LEU A 20 6.28 0.45 6.72
C LEU A 20 5.17 1.50 6.64
N PHE A 21 5.54 2.75 6.92
CA PHE A 21 4.69 3.92 6.81
C PHE A 21 5.41 4.94 5.94
N LEU A 22 4.74 5.36 4.87
CA LEU A 22 5.27 6.33 3.92
C LEU A 22 4.41 7.59 4.08
N ASP A 23 4.91 8.53 4.88
CA ASP A 23 4.21 9.79 5.25
C ASP A 23 4.21 10.84 4.13
N PHE A 24 4.11 10.36 2.89
CA PHE A 24 4.10 11.19 1.71
C PHE A 24 3.41 10.41 0.58
N HIS A 25 2.80 11.17 -0.33
CA HIS A 25 2.25 10.61 -1.55
C HIS A 25 3.37 10.06 -2.44
N ILE A 26 3.21 8.83 -2.92
CA ILE A 26 4.11 8.19 -3.89
C ILE A 26 3.37 8.05 -5.19
N ASP A 27 3.91 8.61 -6.27
CA ASP A 27 3.32 8.47 -7.60
C ASP A 27 3.24 7.00 -8.05
N LEU A 28 2.30 6.71 -8.95
CA LEU A 28 1.98 5.33 -9.33
C LEU A 28 3.17 4.56 -9.92
N LEU A 29 4.04 5.23 -10.70
CA LEU A 29 5.22 4.59 -11.31
C LEU A 29 6.26 4.23 -10.24
N SER A 30 6.50 5.14 -9.32
CA SER A 30 7.37 4.91 -8.16
C SER A 30 6.82 3.79 -7.26
N PHE A 31 5.50 3.73 -7.07
CA PHE A 31 4.83 2.69 -6.29
C PHE A 31 4.91 1.31 -6.97
N GLU A 32 4.69 1.26 -8.29
CA GLU A 32 4.89 0.06 -9.09
C GLU A 32 6.34 -0.43 -9.00
N TYR A 33 7.30 0.47 -9.15
CA TYR A 33 8.71 0.14 -9.03
C TYR A 33 9.03 -0.44 -7.64
N PHE A 34 8.54 0.20 -6.59
CA PHE A 34 8.71 -0.28 -5.22
C PHE A 34 8.16 -1.70 -5.06
N THR A 35 6.90 -1.94 -5.41
CA THR A 35 6.25 -3.25 -5.23
C THR A 35 6.88 -4.37 -6.05
N LYS A 36 7.43 -4.07 -7.23
CA LYS A 36 8.13 -5.06 -8.06
C LYS A 36 9.54 -5.39 -7.58
N ASN A 37 10.23 -4.44 -6.95
CA ASN A 37 11.65 -4.60 -6.61
C ASN A 37 11.91 -4.81 -5.11
N CYS A 38 10.94 -4.50 -4.24
CA CYS A 38 11.04 -4.72 -2.81
C CYS A 38 11.16 -6.22 -2.53
N ARG A 39 12.27 -6.65 -1.92
CA ARG A 39 12.49 -8.05 -1.50
C ARG A 39 12.13 -8.28 -0.03
N ALA A 40 11.97 -7.21 0.73
CA ALA A 40 11.61 -7.28 2.14
C ALA A 40 10.18 -7.82 2.27
N ASN A 41 9.94 -8.65 3.28
CA ASN A 41 8.61 -9.03 3.70
C ASN A 41 8.02 -7.95 4.60
N LEU A 42 6.89 -7.36 4.21
CA LEU A 42 6.19 -6.35 5.00
C LEU A 42 5.08 -7.00 5.81
N LYS A 43 5.01 -6.76 7.13
CA LYS A 43 3.88 -7.23 7.94
C LYS A 43 2.73 -6.22 8.00
N LYS A 44 3.04 -4.94 8.21
CA LYS A 44 2.08 -3.83 8.20
C LYS A 44 2.56 -2.76 7.22
N TRP A 45 1.69 -2.36 6.32
CA TRP A 45 1.98 -1.33 5.32
C TRP A 45 0.82 -0.34 5.26
N ILE A 46 1.15 0.96 5.27
CA ILE A 46 0.18 2.03 5.09
C ILE A 46 0.54 2.82 3.84
N ILE A 47 -0.47 3.10 3.03
CA ILE A 47 -0.33 3.83 1.76
C ILE A 47 -1.23 5.07 1.77
N TYR A 48 -0.73 6.14 1.16
CA TYR A 48 -1.49 7.37 0.91
C TYR A 48 -1.94 7.41 -0.54
N ILE A 49 -3.25 7.51 -0.77
CA ILE A 49 -3.87 7.58 -2.11
C ILE A 49 -4.64 8.89 -2.32
N GLU A 50 -4.28 9.93 -1.57
CA GLU A 50 -4.88 11.26 -1.63
C GLU A 50 -4.82 11.86 -3.04
N GLY A 51 -5.95 12.44 -3.48
CA GLY A 51 -6.03 13.21 -4.74
C GLY A 51 -5.98 12.37 -6.02
N GLU A 52 -5.89 11.03 -5.92
CA GLU A 52 -5.64 10.12 -7.03
C GLU A 52 -6.80 9.14 -7.23
N GLU A 53 -8.03 9.65 -7.26
CA GLU A 53 -9.25 8.84 -7.33
C GLU A 53 -9.26 7.85 -8.50
N ASP A 54 -8.78 8.28 -9.66
CA ASP A 54 -8.71 7.48 -10.87
C ASP A 54 -7.64 6.38 -10.81
N LEU A 55 -6.63 6.53 -9.94
CA LEU A 55 -5.48 5.61 -9.85
C LEU A 55 -5.58 4.65 -8.65
N ARG A 56 -6.50 4.87 -7.72
CA ARG A 56 -6.69 4.04 -6.51
C ARG A 56 -6.73 2.55 -6.82
N LYS A 57 -7.48 2.17 -7.87
CA LYS A 57 -7.58 0.79 -8.36
C LYS A 57 -6.20 0.19 -8.67
N ASP A 58 -5.30 0.96 -9.27
CA ASP A 58 -3.98 0.47 -9.65
C ASP A 58 -3.03 0.34 -8.45
N TYR A 59 -3.07 1.26 -7.49
CA TYR A 59 -2.38 1.07 -6.20
C TYR A 59 -2.83 -0.21 -5.50
N LEU A 60 -4.15 -0.46 -5.42
CA LEU A 60 -4.70 -1.68 -4.83
C LEU A 60 -4.24 -2.95 -5.56
N LYS A 61 -4.19 -2.93 -6.91
CA LYS A 61 -3.65 -4.06 -7.69
C LYS A 61 -2.19 -4.33 -7.36
N TYR A 62 -1.36 -3.28 -7.23
CA TYR A 62 0.05 -3.44 -6.91
C TYR A 62 0.25 -4.04 -5.51
N VAL A 63 -0.54 -3.60 -4.52
CA VAL A 63 -0.54 -4.23 -3.19
C VAL A 63 -0.97 -5.70 -3.26
N ASN A 64 -2.04 -6.01 -4.01
CA ASN A 64 -2.52 -7.38 -4.15
C ASN A 64 -1.47 -8.30 -4.82
N ASN A 65 -0.79 -7.81 -5.86
CA ASN A 65 0.27 -8.55 -6.52
C ASN A 65 1.50 -8.74 -5.61
N TYR A 66 1.89 -7.70 -4.87
CA TYR A 66 2.93 -7.80 -3.85
C TYR A 66 2.57 -8.89 -2.83
N GLN A 67 1.34 -8.92 -2.31
CA GLN A 67 0.93 -9.94 -1.35
C GLN A 67 0.97 -11.35 -1.93
N LYS A 68 0.55 -11.55 -3.18
CA LYS A 68 0.60 -12.88 -3.83
C LYS A 68 2.03 -13.43 -3.92
N VAL A 69 3.03 -12.55 -4.03
CA VAL A 69 4.45 -12.93 -4.10
C VAL A 69 5.05 -13.13 -2.70
N HIS A 70 4.80 -12.20 -1.79
CA HIS A 70 5.47 -12.16 -0.48
C HIS A 70 4.73 -12.91 0.63
N ASN A 71 3.40 -12.99 0.54
CA ASN A 71 2.50 -13.65 1.50
C ASN A 71 2.81 -13.32 2.98
N SER A 72 3.24 -12.08 3.24
CA SER A 72 3.70 -11.65 4.56
C SER A 72 2.86 -10.52 5.14
N LEU A 73 2.11 -9.79 4.30
CA LEU A 73 1.28 -8.69 4.74
C LEU A 73 0.11 -9.22 5.56
N LYS A 74 -0.09 -8.62 6.73
CA LYS A 74 -1.21 -8.87 7.64
C LYS A 74 -2.13 -7.68 7.77
N ILE A 75 -1.58 -6.48 7.60
CA ILE A 75 -2.30 -5.22 7.77
C ILE A 75 -1.99 -4.29 6.61
N LEU A 76 -3.06 -3.78 5.98
CA LEU A 76 -3.01 -2.69 5.02
C LEU A 76 -3.82 -1.51 5.55
N GLY A 77 -3.14 -0.42 5.89
CA GLY A 77 -3.82 0.86 6.15
C GLY A 77 -3.90 1.67 4.86
N ILE A 78 -5.06 2.25 4.59
CA ILE A 78 -5.26 3.08 3.40
C ILE A 78 -5.67 4.48 3.85
N ASN A 79 -4.79 5.45 3.65
CA ASN A 79 -5.06 6.85 3.94
C ASN A 79 -5.69 7.54 2.75
N LYS A 80 -6.91 8.02 2.97
CA LYS A 80 -7.74 8.73 2.00
C LYS A 80 -7.36 10.21 1.88
N GLY A 81 -6.44 10.70 2.71
CA GLY A 81 -6.04 12.11 2.77
C GLY A 81 -7.12 12.99 3.41
N TYR A 82 -7.01 14.31 3.23
CA TYR A 82 -7.98 15.28 3.76
C TYR A 82 -9.38 15.15 3.15
N MET A 83 -9.51 14.44 2.04
CA MET A 83 -10.76 14.08 1.38
C MET A 83 -11.29 12.77 2.00
N CYS A 84 -11.79 12.85 3.23
CA CYS A 84 -12.18 11.70 4.06
C CYS A 84 -13.29 10.81 3.46
N GLU A 85 -13.96 11.21 2.39
CA GLU A 85 -15.18 10.56 1.91
C GLU A 85 -15.12 10.31 0.40
N PHE A 86 -14.54 9.17 0.02
CA PHE A 86 -14.87 8.53 -1.25
C PHE A 86 -15.32 7.09 -1.01
N ASP A 87 -16.31 6.70 -1.81
CA ASP A 87 -16.79 5.32 -1.89
C ASP A 87 -15.88 4.49 -2.81
N TRP A 88 -15.72 3.22 -2.47
CA TRP A 88 -15.07 2.27 -3.34
C TRP A 88 -15.98 1.92 -4.52
N THR A 89 -15.45 2.00 -5.73
CA THR A 89 -16.07 1.43 -6.92
C THR A 89 -16.15 -0.09 -6.83
N ASN A 90 -17.03 -0.71 -7.61
CA ASN A 90 -17.16 -2.17 -7.65
C ASN A 90 -15.82 -2.87 -7.97
N ASP A 91 -15.06 -2.32 -8.92
CA ASP A 91 -13.76 -2.86 -9.30
C ASP A 91 -12.73 -2.79 -8.17
N GLU A 92 -12.76 -1.72 -7.36
CA GLU A 92 -11.91 -1.59 -6.18
C GLU A 92 -12.34 -2.55 -5.07
N LEU A 93 -13.66 -2.71 -4.87
CA LEU A 93 -14.23 -3.65 -3.90
C LEU A 93 -13.84 -5.10 -4.22
N GLU A 94 -13.80 -5.51 -5.49
CA GLU A 94 -13.31 -6.83 -5.89
C GLU A 94 -11.86 -7.07 -5.44
N ILE A 95 -10.99 -6.07 -5.60
CA ILE A 95 -9.59 -6.16 -5.17
C ILE A 95 -9.48 -6.17 -3.65
N ILE A 96 -10.24 -5.32 -2.95
CA ILE A 96 -10.31 -5.27 -1.49
C ILE A 96 -10.77 -6.61 -0.92
N ASN A 97 -11.79 -7.22 -1.50
CA ASN A 97 -12.27 -8.53 -1.07
C ASN A 97 -11.20 -9.61 -1.33
N SER A 98 -10.53 -9.58 -2.49
CA SER A 98 -9.40 -10.47 -2.78
C SER A 98 -8.26 -10.35 -1.75
N LEU A 99 -7.96 -9.14 -1.27
CA LEU A 99 -6.98 -8.90 -0.21
C LEU A 99 -7.46 -9.45 1.15
N LYS A 100 -8.74 -9.24 1.50
CA LYS A 100 -9.35 -9.79 2.73
C LYS A 100 -9.35 -11.31 2.75
N ASP A 101 -9.65 -11.95 1.62
CA ASP A 101 -9.61 -13.41 1.46
C ASP A 101 -8.20 -13.98 1.67
N GLN A 102 -7.16 -13.17 1.44
CA GLN A 102 -5.76 -13.47 1.77
C GLN A 102 -5.42 -13.19 3.25
N SER A 103 -6.43 -13.05 4.11
CA SER A 103 -6.30 -12.77 5.55
C SER A 103 -5.60 -11.45 5.87
N ILE A 104 -5.70 -10.45 4.99
CA ILE A 104 -5.23 -9.09 5.27
C ILE A 104 -6.35 -8.32 5.96
N ASN A 105 -6.03 -7.73 7.10
CA ASN A 105 -6.90 -6.75 7.74
C ASN A 105 -6.70 -5.38 7.05
N ILE A 106 -7.76 -4.87 6.43
CA ILE A 106 -7.77 -3.57 5.76
C ILE A 106 -8.56 -2.61 6.64
N PHE A 107 -7.97 -1.49 7.00
CA PHE A 107 -8.69 -0.40 7.66
C PHE A 107 -8.43 0.92 6.96
N PRO A 108 -9.45 1.81 6.92
CA PRO A 108 -9.22 3.20 6.58
C PRO A 108 -8.25 3.78 7.62
N SER A 109 -7.20 4.44 7.14
CA SER A 109 -6.17 5.07 7.96
C SER A 109 -6.66 6.33 8.68
N ASP A 110 -7.95 6.66 8.59
CA ASP A 110 -8.63 7.71 9.33
C ASP A 110 -8.48 7.51 10.87
N GLU A 111 -8.04 6.32 11.32
CA GLU A 111 -7.64 6.03 12.71
C GLU A 111 -6.17 6.39 13.05
N LEU A 112 -5.32 6.61 12.05
CA LEU A 112 -3.89 6.96 12.20
C LEU A 112 -3.69 8.47 12.26
N ASP A 113 -4.50 9.22 11.51
CA ASP A 113 -4.56 10.68 11.52
C ASP A 113 -5.90 11.12 12.13
N LYS A 114 -6.06 10.97 13.45
CA LYS A 114 -7.13 11.72 14.14
C LYS A 114 -6.80 13.22 13.99
N CYS A 115 -7.64 13.95 13.26
CA CYS A 115 -7.67 15.42 13.30
C CYS A 115 -7.65 15.97 14.73
#